data_AF-A0A950H9K3-F1
#
_entry.id   AF-A0A950H9K3-F1
#
_cell.length_a   1.000
_cell.length_b   1.000
_cell.length_c   1.000
_cell.angle_alpha   90.00
_cell.angle_beta   90.00
_cell.angle_gamma   90.00
#
_symmetry.space_group_name_H-M   'P 1'
#
loop_
_entity.id
_entity.type
_entity.pdbx_description
1 polymer ?
#
loop_
_entity_poly.entity_id
_entity_poly.type
_entity_poly.pdbx_seq_one_letter_code
_entity_poly.pdbx_strand_id
1 'polypeptide(L)'
;PILVLDEATSALDTFTEREIQAALERVSRGRTTLIIAHRLSTVVNADEILVLDKGVIAERGKHEQLLAKGGLYAALWSRQREADAAQEVLRQAAADEAPETEETLRG
;
A
#
# COMPACT_ATOMS: atom_id res chain seq x y z
N PRO A 1 -25.18 -4.36 -5.34
CA PRO A 1 -24.58 -4.85 -4.08
C PRO A 1 -23.46 -3.93 -3.62
N ILE A 2 -23.28 -3.75 -2.31
CA ILE A 2 -22.22 -2.92 -1.72
C ILE A 2 -21.18 -3.84 -1.08
N LEU A 3 -19.90 -3.55 -1.28
CA LEU A 3 -18.78 -4.22 -0.65
C LEU A 3 -18.04 -3.23 0.26
N VAL A 4 -17.73 -3.65 1.49
CA VAL A 4 -16.93 -2.87 2.43
C VAL A 4 -15.74 -3.72 2.82
N LEU A 5 -14.53 -3.18 2.64
CA LEU A 5 -13.27 -3.85 2.94
C LEU A 5 -12.49 -2.99 3.92
N ASP A 6 -11.96 -3.64 4.96
CA ASP A 6 -11.06 -3.03 5.92
C ASP A 6 -9.70 -3.72 5.78
N GLU A 7 -8.72 -2.98 5.26
CA GLU A 7 -7.45 -3.57 4.83
C GLU A 7 -6.40 -3.52 5.95
N ALA A 8 -6.15 -4.67 6.58
CA ALA A 8 -5.15 -4.84 7.64
C ALA A 8 -3.76 -5.30 7.12
N THR A 9 -3.31 -4.81 5.96
CA THR A 9 -2.10 -5.29 5.27
C THR A 9 -0.82 -4.57 5.73
N SER A 10 -0.35 -4.88 6.94
CA SER A 10 0.90 -4.29 7.47
C SER A 10 2.20 -4.99 7.04
N ALA A 11 2.15 -6.22 6.52
CA ALA A 11 3.34 -7.08 6.35
C ALA A 11 3.51 -7.71 4.96
N LEU A 12 3.09 -7.04 3.89
CA LEU A 12 3.16 -7.59 2.53
C LEU A 12 4.34 -7.03 1.74
N ASP A 13 5.00 -7.89 0.97
CA ASP A 13 6.03 -7.53 0.00
C ASP A 13 5.42 -6.97 -1.30
N THR A 14 6.25 -6.30 -2.10
CA THR A 14 5.87 -5.63 -3.36
C THR A 14 5.23 -6.58 -4.38
N PHE A 15 5.59 -7.87 -4.37
CA PHE A 15 4.97 -8.85 -5.26
C PHE A 15 3.53 -9.12 -4.79
N THR A 16 3.34 -9.32 -3.50
CA THR A 16 2.01 -9.59 -2.95
C THR A 16 1.08 -8.37 -2.99
N GLU A 17 1.61 -7.14 -2.96
CA GLU A 17 0.80 -5.92 -3.17
C GLU A 17 0.11 -5.91 -4.54
N ARG A 18 0.81 -6.28 -5.62
CA ARG A 18 0.24 -6.33 -6.96
C ARG A 18 -0.86 -7.39 -7.08
N GLU A 19 -0.66 -8.55 -6.47
CA GLU A 19 -1.68 -9.60 -6.45
C GLU A 19 -2.94 -9.19 -5.68
N ILE A 20 -2.76 -8.52 -4.53
CA ILE A 20 -3.86 -7.97 -3.74
C ILE A 20 -4.62 -6.93 -4.56
N GLN A 21 -3.93 -6.02 -5.24
CA GLN A 21 -4.59 -5.00 -6.05
C GLN A 21 -5.42 -5.62 -7.18
N ALA A 22 -4.86 -6.60 -7.89
CA ALA A 22 -5.60 -7.33 -8.92
C ALA A 22 -6.81 -8.10 -8.37
N ALA A 23 -6.68 -8.69 -7.17
CA ALA A 23 -7.77 -9.36 -6.49
C ALA A 23 -8.88 -8.38 -6.08
N LEU A 24 -8.51 -7.23 -5.49
CA LEU A 24 -9.42 -6.16 -5.10
C LEU A 24 -10.18 -5.60 -6.29
N GLU A 25 -9.50 -5.35 -7.42
CA GLU A 25 -10.15 -4.89 -8.65
C GLU A 25 -11.16 -5.91 -9.18
N ARG A 26 -10.77 -7.18 -9.28
CA ARG A 26 -11.64 -8.27 -9.76
C ARG A 26 -12.87 -8.41 -8.87
N VAL A 27 -12.70 -8.34 -7.54
CA VAL A 27 -13.81 -8.38 -6.60
C VAL A 27 -14.66 -7.11 -6.77
N SER A 28 -14.08 -5.93 -6.93
CA SER A 28 -14.86 -4.68 -7.00
C SER A 28 -15.73 -4.54 -8.27
N ARG A 29 -15.44 -5.28 -9.34
CA ARG A 29 -16.20 -5.19 -10.61
C ARG A 29 -17.70 -5.38 -10.42
N GLY A 30 -18.48 -4.43 -10.96
CA GLY A 30 -19.95 -4.44 -10.90
C GLY A 30 -20.53 -4.17 -9.52
N ARG A 31 -19.72 -3.68 -8.57
CA ARG A 31 -20.13 -3.39 -7.19
C ARG A 31 -19.65 -2.01 -6.76
N THR A 32 -20.47 -1.32 -5.97
CA THR A 32 -19.98 -0.17 -5.20
C THR A 32 -19.10 -0.71 -4.08
N THR A 33 -17.82 -0.31 -4.07
CA THR A 33 -16.84 -0.83 -3.11
C THR A 33 -16.27 0.32 -2.29
N LEU A 34 -16.34 0.21 -0.97
CA LEU A 34 -15.69 1.10 -0.02
C LEU A 34 -14.49 0.35 0.59
N ILE A 35 -13.30 0.93 0.44
CA ILE A 35 -12.06 0.37 0.97
C ILE A 35 -11.50 1.34 2.00
N ILE A 36 -11.27 0.85 3.22
CA ILE A 36 -10.47 1.55 4.23
C ILE A 36 -9.05 1.00 4.09
N ALA A 37 -8.14 1.85 3.65
CA ALA A 37 -6.79 1.43 3.29
C ALA A 37 -5.77 1.93 4.32
N HIS A 38 -4.91 1.02 4.77
CA HIS A 38 -3.72 1.35 5.56
C HIS A 38 -2.51 1.68 4.68
N ARG A 39 -2.55 1.25 3.41
CA ARG A 39 -1.56 1.56 2.38
C ARG A 39 -2.23 2.35 1.27
N LEU A 40 -1.69 3.51 0.93
CA LEU A 40 -2.23 4.34 -0.13
C LEU A 40 -2.12 3.69 -1.52
N SER A 41 -1.17 2.76 -1.72
CA SER A 41 -0.96 2.01 -2.97
C SER A 41 -2.22 1.25 -3.39
N THR A 42 -3.03 0.76 -2.44
CA THR A 42 -4.22 -0.04 -2.73
C THR A 42 -5.40 0.78 -3.23
N VAL A 43 -5.42 2.09 -2.94
CA VAL A 43 -6.50 3.02 -3.35
C VAL A 43 -6.11 3.94 -4.51
N VAL A 44 -4.91 3.80 -5.08
CA VAL A 44 -4.44 4.63 -6.22
C VAL A 44 -5.40 4.58 -7.41
N ASN A 45 -5.98 3.41 -7.68
CA ASN A 45 -6.89 3.18 -8.82
C ASN A 45 -8.36 3.43 -8.46
N ALA A 46 -8.67 3.95 -7.26
CA ALA A 46 -10.04 4.23 -6.88
C ALA A 46 -10.66 5.33 -7.74
N ASP A 47 -11.93 5.17 -8.08
CA ASP A 47 -12.70 6.20 -8.77
C ASP A 47 -12.74 7.51 -7.98
N GLU A 48 -12.72 7.40 -6.64
CA GLU A 48 -12.72 8.50 -5.70
C GLU A 48 -12.04 8.11 -4.38
N ILE A 49 -11.18 8.99 -3.88
CA ILE A 49 -10.49 8.85 -2.60
C ILE A 49 -11.02 9.92 -1.65
N LEU A 50 -11.35 9.49 -0.43
CA LEU A 50 -11.76 10.37 0.67
C LEU A 50 -10.67 10.36 1.74
N VAL A 51 -10.06 11.52 1.98
CA VAL A 51 -9.06 11.69 3.03
C VAL A 51 -9.74 12.22 4.27
N LEU A 52 -9.62 11.48 5.36
CA LEU A 52 -10.17 11.85 6.66
C LEU A 52 -9.10 12.51 7.53
N ASP A 53 -9.44 13.65 8.14
CA ASP A 53 -8.68 14.25 9.24
C ASP A 53 -9.65 14.55 10.38
N LYS A 54 -9.33 14.11 11.60
CA LYS A 54 -10.12 14.37 12.81
C LYS A 54 -11.63 14.10 12.67
N GLY A 55 -12.00 13.06 11.93
CA GLY A 55 -13.40 12.65 11.74
C GLY A 55 -14.17 13.45 10.67
N VAL A 56 -13.51 14.33 9.92
CA VAL A 56 -14.10 15.05 8.77
C VAL A 56 -13.37 14.72 7.48
N ILE A 57 -14.07 14.83 6.35
CA ILE A 57 -13.46 14.70 5.02
C ILE A 57 -12.65 15.97 4.75
N ALA A 58 -11.33 15.86 4.82
CA ALA A 58 -10.40 16.95 4.54
C ALA A 58 -10.17 17.13 3.04
N GLU A 59 -10.08 16.02 2.30
CA GLU A 59 -9.91 16.05 0.85
C GLU A 59 -10.73 14.97 0.15
N ARG A 60 -11.09 15.24 -1.11
CA ARG A 60 -11.85 14.36 -1.99
C ARG A 60 -11.37 14.52 -3.43
N GLY A 61 -11.19 13.40 -4.13
CA GLY A 61 -10.84 13.38 -5.55
C GLY A 61 -10.11 12.11 -5.98
N LYS A 62 -9.61 12.09 -7.21
CA LYS A 62 -8.76 11.02 -7.73
C LYS A 62 -7.32 11.18 -7.26
N HIS A 63 -6.55 10.09 -7.25
CA HIS A 63 -5.14 10.06 -6.88
C HIS A 63 -4.32 11.22 -7.49
N GLU A 64 -4.35 11.36 -8.82
CA GLU A 64 -3.58 12.39 -9.55
C GLU A 64 -3.99 13.81 -9.15
N GLN A 65 -5.29 14.04 -8.93
CA GLN A 65 -5.82 15.34 -8.55
C GLN A 65 -5.39 15.72 -7.13
N LEU A 66 -5.41 14.76 -6.21
CA LEU A 66 -5.01 14.96 -4.83
C LEU A 66 -3.49 15.14 -4.69
N LEU A 67 -2.70 14.44 -5.51
CA LEU A 67 -1.26 14.69 -5.59
C LEU A 67 -0.95 16.09 -6.12
N ALA A 68 -1.62 16.51 -7.19
CA ALA A 68 -1.41 17.84 -7.79
C ALA A 68 -1.77 18.99 -6.84
N LYS A 69 -2.70 18.77 -5.90
CA LYS A 69 -3.05 19.75 -4.86
C LYS A 69 -1.94 19.95 -3.82
N GLY A 70 -1.03 19.00 -3.66
CA GLY A 70 0.03 19.06 -2.65
C GLY A 70 -0.49 19.09 -1.20
N GLY A 71 -1.69 18.56 -0.96
CA GLY A 71 -2.37 18.61 0.34
C GLY A 71 -1.93 17.51 1.32
N LEU A 72 -2.82 17.20 2.27
CA LEU A 72 -2.66 16.11 3.23
C LEU A 72 -2.47 14.76 2.53
N TYR A 73 -3.22 14.50 1.45
CA TYR A 73 -3.04 13.27 0.66
C TYR A 73 -1.61 13.12 0.15
N ALA A 74 -1.06 14.17 -0.47
CA ALA A 74 0.28 14.17 -1.02
C ALA A 74 1.36 14.01 0.06
N ALA A 75 1.15 14.64 1.23
CA ALA A 75 2.04 14.48 2.37
C ALA A 75 2.04 13.04 2.93
N LEU A 76 0.86 12.41 3.04
CA LEU A 76 0.74 11.01 3.46
C LEU A 76 1.41 10.08 2.44
N TRP A 77 1.22 10.36 1.14
CA TRP A 77 1.83 9.60 0.06
C TRP A 77 3.37 9.65 0.10
N SER A 78 3.95 10.84 0.29
CA SER A 78 5.43 10.98 0.39
C SER A 78 5.98 10.17 1.56
N ARG A 79 5.35 10.31 2.75
CA ARG A 79 5.78 9.60 3.96
C ARG A 79 5.71 8.08 3.79
N GLN A 80 4.64 7.57 3.17
CA GLN A 80 4.54 6.14 2.93
C GLN A 80 5.64 5.66 1.98
N ARG A 81 5.91 6.38 0.89
CA ARG A 81 6.98 6.02 -0.04
C ARG A 81 8.36 6.02 0.60
N GLU A 82 8.64 6.99 1.47
CA GLU A 82 9.88 7.04 2.24
C GLU A 82 10.00 5.83 3.18
N ALA A 83 8.92 5.47 3.86
CA ALA A 83 8.87 4.31 4.75
C ALA A 83 9.07 2.99 3.98
N ASP A 84 8.36 2.79 2.87
CA ASP A 84 8.49 1.60 2.03
C ASP A 84 9.92 1.48 1.47
N ALA A 85 10.53 2.59 1.03
CA ALA A 85 11.92 2.61 0.54
C ALA A 85 12.93 2.26 1.64
N ALA A 86 12.75 2.79 2.86
CA ALA A 86 13.61 2.46 3.99
C ALA A 86 13.49 0.98 4.39
N GLN A 87 12.28 0.42 4.37
CA GLN A 87 12.05 -1.00 4.65
C GLN A 87 12.74 -1.91 3.63
N GLU A 88 12.73 -1.53 2.36
CA GLU A 88 13.40 -2.29 1.30
C GLU A 88 14.92 -2.29 1.47
N VAL A 89 15.53 -1.15 1.79
CA VAL A 89 16.98 -1.07 2.06
C VAL A 89 17.38 -1.97 3.22
N LEU A 90 16.61 -1.96 4.31
CA LEU A 90 16.87 -2.83 5.47
C LEU A 90 16.72 -4.32 5.12
N ARG A 91 15.76 -4.68 4.26
CA ARG A 91 15.60 -6.06 3.77
C ARG A 91 16.80 -6.51 2.93
N GLN A 92 17.26 -5.64 2.02
CA GLN A 92 18.41 -5.96 1.16
C GLN A 92 19.67 -6.18 2.00
N ALA A 93 19.94 -5.31 2.97
CA ALA A 93 21.05 -5.49 3.90
C ALA A 93 20.94 -6.81 4.69
N ALA A 94 19.75 -7.18 5.16
CA ALA A 94 19.54 -8.44 5.87
C ALA A 94 19.66 -9.69 4.97
N ALA A 95 19.31 -9.58 3.69
CA ALA A 95 19.46 -10.66 2.72
C ALA A 95 20.92 -10.89 2.31
N ASP A 96 21.72 -9.82 2.22
CA ASP A 96 23.15 -9.88 1.93
C ASP A 96 23.98 -10.41 3.12
N GLU A 97 23.43 -10.39 4.34
CA GLU A 97 24.07 -10.90 5.57
C GLU A 97 23.74 -12.37 5.90
N ALA A 98 22.92 -13.07 5.11
CA ALA A 98 22.63 -14.49 5.35
C ALA A 98 23.88 -15.36 5.06
N PRO A 99 24.50 -16.00 6.06
CA PRO A 99 25.76 -16.70 5.85
C PRO A 99 25.52 -18.02 5.10
N GLU A 100 26.43 -18.32 4.16
CA GLU A 100 26.66 -19.65 3.59
C GLU A 100 27.11 -20.62 4.70
N THR A 101 26.21 -21.07 5.58
CA THR A 101 26.48 -22.16 6.54
C THR A 101 25.95 -23.48 6.02
N GLU A 102 26.47 -23.95 4.89
CA GLU A 102 26.22 -25.32 4.44
C GLU A 102 27.36 -25.95 3.65
N GLU A 103 28.64 -25.78 4.07
CA GLU A 103 29.72 -26.61 3.51
C GLU A 103 30.94 -26.81 4.44
N THR A 104 30.78 -27.43 5.61
CA THR A 104 31.95 -27.92 6.39
C THR A 104 31.74 -29.24 7.16
N LEU A 105 30.66 -30.00 6.94
CA LEU A 105 30.48 -31.32 7.57
C LEU A 105 30.38 -32.46 6.55
N ARG A 106 31.40 -32.53 5.68
CA ARG A 106 31.84 -33.78 5.03
C ARG A 106 33.37 -33.81 5.03
N GLY A 107 33.93 -34.21 6.17
CA GLY A 107 35.32 -34.62 6.35
C GLY A 107 35.34 -35.88 7.18
#